data_AF-A0A6P4YGF6-F1
#
_entry.id   AF-A0A6P4YGF6-F1
#
_cell.length_a   1.000
_cell.length_b   1.000
_cell.length_c   1.000
_cell.angle_alpha   90.00
_cell.angle_beta   90.00
_cell.angle_gamma   90.00
#
_symmetry.space_group_name_H-M   'P 1'
#
loop_
_entity.id
_entity.type
_entity.pdbx_description
1 polymer ?
#
loop_
_entity_poly.entity_id
_entity_poly.type
_entity_poly.pdbx_seq_one_letter_code
_entity_poly.pdbx_strand_id
1 'polypeptide(L)'
;MAAGFSCVMTFLVTFVFLCSGQSVCKPPPEEKCSCNQVVNVGPDEGLKFELDRLKIVVDQLSQKIANWSEDRVSTLEEQLAQERTIRAELEGRVNGLQEELAHVQNTSAQQNGLSGKLKNDLCSATPKLGRLFQVRSPAGDYKYDLDEARHACAEQDATLASYDQLYQAWKDGLGYCLCGWLSDETARYPTQIPSPGCGVVGINDCGWLTQYNAWCFRALSFCG
;
A
#
# COMPACT_ATOMS: atom_id res chain seq x y z
N MET A 1 39.23 -2.69 -7.16
CA MET A 1 39.91 -1.54 -6.52
C MET A 1 39.76 -1.67 -5.03
N ALA A 2 40.84 -1.96 -4.31
CA ALA A 2 41.11 -1.59 -2.92
C ALA A 2 42.36 -2.37 -2.49
N ALA A 3 43.50 -1.72 -2.65
CA ALA A 3 44.79 -2.13 -2.16
C ALA A 3 44.99 -1.61 -0.73
N GLY A 4 45.83 -2.31 0.04
CA GLY A 4 46.67 -1.65 1.05
C GLY A 4 46.32 -1.88 2.51
N PHE A 5 46.59 -3.09 3.03
CA PHE A 5 46.96 -3.29 4.45
C PHE A 5 47.81 -4.57 4.59
N SER A 6 49.06 -4.52 4.10
CA SER A 6 50.01 -5.63 4.29
C SER A 6 51.46 -5.15 4.39
N CYS A 7 51.72 -4.15 5.24
CA CYS A 7 53.09 -3.67 5.46
C CYS A 7 53.43 -3.23 6.90
N VAL A 8 52.53 -3.42 7.87
CA VAL A 8 52.76 -2.94 9.25
C VAL A 8 52.94 -4.08 10.27
N MET A 9 52.59 -5.33 9.94
CA MET A 9 52.71 -6.46 10.88
C MET A 9 54.02 -7.26 10.75
N THR A 10 54.93 -6.88 9.85
CA THR A 10 56.25 -7.52 9.70
C THR A 10 57.37 -6.80 10.47
N PHE A 11 57.07 -5.67 11.13
CA PHE A 11 58.06 -4.87 11.88
C PHE A 11 58.07 -5.12 13.40
N LEU A 12 57.16 -5.93 13.95
CA LEU A 12 57.05 -6.16 15.39
C LEU A 12 57.55 -7.54 15.87
N VAL A 13 58.15 -8.35 14.99
CA VAL A 13 58.69 -9.67 15.37
C VAL A 13 60.23 -9.74 15.26
N THR A 14 60.89 -8.67 14.81
CA THR A 14 62.36 -8.57 14.73
C THR A 14 63.00 -7.69 15.82
N PHE A 15 62.21 -7.04 16.68
CA PHE A 15 62.74 -6.15 17.73
C PHE A 15 62.75 -6.73 19.16
N VAL A 16 62.29 -7.98 19.36
CA VAL A 16 62.27 -8.63 20.68
C VAL A 16 63.39 -9.68 20.85
N PHE A 17 64.25 -9.89 19.85
CA PHE A 17 65.33 -10.90 19.89
C PHE A 17 66.77 -10.36 19.81
N LEU A 18 66.99 -9.06 20.10
CA LEU A 18 68.33 -8.46 20.14
C LEU A 18 68.60 -7.62 21.40
N CYS A 19 68.20 -8.14 22.56
CA CYS A 19 68.77 -7.74 23.86
C CYS A 19 69.05 -8.99 24.71
N SER A 20 69.94 -9.84 24.19
CA SER A 20 70.63 -10.88 24.96
C SER A 20 72.10 -10.78 24.60
N GLY A 21 72.80 -9.88 25.28
CA GLY A 21 74.18 -9.54 24.95
C GLY A 21 74.88 -8.84 26.10
N GLN A 22 75.17 -9.62 27.15
CA GLN A 22 76.37 -9.53 27.99
C GLN A 22 76.80 -8.13 28.46
N SER A 23 76.44 -7.80 29.70
CA SER A 23 77.28 -6.94 30.55
C SER A 23 77.70 -7.72 31.78
N VAL A 24 78.84 -8.39 31.62
CA VAL A 24 79.65 -9.04 32.64
C VAL A 24 79.88 -8.07 33.80
N CYS A 25 79.48 -8.47 35.00
CA CYS A 25 79.86 -7.81 36.25
C CYS A 25 81.39 -7.85 36.39
N LYS A 26 82.02 -6.67 36.41
CA LYS A 26 83.41 -6.50 36.82
C LYS A 26 83.41 -5.69 38.12
N PRO A 27 83.84 -6.25 39.27
CA PRO A 27 84.02 -5.46 40.47
C PRO A 27 85.41 -4.80 40.44
N PRO A 28 85.52 -3.54 40.90
CA PRO A 28 86.80 -3.06 41.44
C PRO A 28 86.55 -2.36 42.80
N PRO A 29 87.62 -1.93 43.50
CA PRO A 29 88.09 -2.54 44.74
C PRO A 29 87.64 -1.75 45.97
N GLU A 30 87.62 -2.43 47.11
CA GLU A 30 87.67 -1.86 48.47
C GLU A 30 87.33 -0.38 48.65
N GLU A 31 86.04 -0.04 48.68
CA GLU A 31 85.58 1.15 49.37
C GLU A 31 84.17 0.90 49.89
N LYS A 32 84.13 0.44 51.15
CA LYS A 32 83.02 0.51 52.12
C LYS A 32 81.65 0.88 51.52
N CYS A 33 80.94 -0.10 50.98
CA CYS A 33 79.48 -0.07 51.02
C CYS A 33 79.07 -0.20 52.48
N SER A 34 78.97 0.96 53.16
CA SER A 34 78.18 1.07 54.37
C SER A 34 76.74 0.82 53.95
N CYS A 35 76.27 -0.41 54.09
CA CYS A 35 74.84 -0.65 54.26
C CYS A 35 74.45 0.15 55.50
N ASN A 36 73.96 1.38 55.31
CA ASN A 36 73.15 2.01 56.34
C ASN A 36 72.11 0.98 56.72
N GLN A 37 72.02 0.77 58.03
CA GLN A 37 71.17 -0.23 58.68
C GLN A 37 70.05 -0.67 57.76
N VAL A 38 69.94 -1.99 57.53
CA VAL A 38 68.60 -2.55 57.45
C VAL A 38 67.89 -1.95 58.65
N VAL A 39 67.07 -0.92 58.40
CA VAL A 39 66.06 -0.54 59.37
C VAL A 39 65.35 -1.86 59.51
N ASN A 40 65.59 -2.56 60.62
CA ASN A 40 64.72 -3.63 61.03
C ASN A 40 63.38 -2.92 61.12
N VAL A 41 62.60 -2.98 60.04
CA VAL A 41 61.18 -2.74 60.10
C VAL A 41 60.76 -3.85 61.04
N GLY A 42 60.63 -3.49 62.32
CA GLY A 42 60.16 -4.36 63.37
C GLY A 42 58.88 -5.02 62.91
N PRO A 43 58.56 -6.17 63.52
CA PRO A 43 57.96 -7.32 62.88
C PRO A 43 56.87 -6.94 61.88
N ASP A 44 56.98 -7.50 60.67
CA ASP A 44 56.06 -7.50 59.52
C ASP A 44 54.58 -7.78 59.86
N GLU A 45 54.27 -8.02 61.13
CA GLU A 45 52.95 -8.22 61.71
C GLU A 45 52.01 -7.01 61.53
N GLY A 46 52.50 -5.77 61.60
CA GLY A 46 51.66 -4.58 61.42
C GLY A 46 51.16 -4.42 59.97
N LEU A 47 52.04 -4.65 59.00
CA LEU A 47 51.70 -4.59 57.57
C LEU A 47 50.87 -5.80 57.15
N LYS A 48 51.16 -6.97 57.72
CA LYS A 48 50.37 -8.20 57.54
C LYS A 48 48.96 -8.06 58.11
N PHE A 49 48.80 -7.39 59.26
CA PHE A 49 47.48 -7.09 59.83
C PHE A 49 46.65 -6.17 58.93
N GLU A 50 47.23 -5.10 58.38
CA GLU A 50 46.54 -4.24 57.42
C GLU A 50 46.23 -4.96 56.09
N LEU A 51 47.14 -5.82 55.61
CA LEU A 51 46.91 -6.65 54.43
C LEU A 51 45.77 -7.64 54.63
N ASP A 52 45.70 -8.30 55.79
CA ASP A 52 44.62 -9.22 56.13
C ASP A 52 43.28 -8.48 56.30
N ARG A 53 43.31 -7.25 56.84
CA ARG A 53 42.13 -6.37 56.90
C ARG A 53 41.66 -5.95 55.50
N LEU A 54 42.59 -5.63 54.59
CA LEU A 54 42.30 -5.31 53.20
C LEU A 54 41.70 -6.49 52.44
N LYS A 55 42.23 -7.71 52.64
CA LYS A 55 41.67 -8.92 52.03
C LYS A 55 40.21 -9.14 52.42
N ILE A 56 39.87 -8.95 53.69
CA ILE A 56 38.48 -9.05 54.16
C ILE A 56 37.57 -8.06 53.41
N VAL A 57 38.02 -6.81 53.23
CA VAL A 57 37.25 -5.79 52.51
C VAL A 57 37.10 -6.14 51.03
N VAL A 58 38.18 -6.64 50.40
CA VAL A 58 38.15 -7.08 49.00
C VAL A 58 37.22 -8.28 48.81
N ASP A 59 37.25 -9.26 49.70
CA ASP A 59 36.37 -10.43 49.65
C ASP A 59 34.90 -10.03 49.82
N GLN A 60 34.60 -9.11 50.77
CA GLN A 60 33.26 -8.55 50.96
C GLN A 60 32.76 -7.80 49.72
N LEU A 61 33.62 -6.99 49.10
CA LEU A 61 33.28 -6.28 47.86
C LEU A 61 33.06 -7.25 46.70
N SER A 62 33.91 -8.28 46.58
CA SER A 62 33.79 -9.31 45.55
C SER A 62 32.46 -10.05 45.67
N GLN A 63 32.06 -10.46 46.88
CA GLN A 63 30.76 -11.08 47.11
C GLN A 63 29.60 -10.12 46.81
N LYS A 64 29.72 -8.85 47.23
CA LYS A 64 28.67 -7.85 46.97
C LYS A 64 28.49 -7.57 45.48
N ILE A 65 29.58 -7.55 44.70
CA ILE A 65 29.54 -7.40 43.23
C ILE A 65 28.92 -8.64 42.58
N ALA A 66 29.31 -9.84 43.02
CA ALA A 66 28.74 -11.09 42.50
C ALA A 66 27.22 -11.15 42.75
N ASN A 67 26.77 -10.92 43.98
CA ASN A 67 25.34 -10.92 44.31
C ASN A 67 24.57 -9.84 43.55
N TRP A 68 25.13 -8.63 43.44
CA TRP A 68 24.49 -7.55 42.67
C TRP A 68 24.38 -7.86 41.17
N SER A 69 25.33 -8.62 40.63
CA SER A 69 25.27 -9.09 39.24
C SER A 69 24.18 -10.14 39.04
N GLU A 70 24.02 -11.06 39.97
CA GLU A 70 23.02 -12.15 39.91
C GLU A 70 21.59 -11.62 40.09
N ASP A 71 21.37 -10.68 41.03
CA ASP A 71 20.08 -9.99 41.23
C ASP A 71 19.62 -9.24 39.96
N ARG A 72 20.55 -8.59 39.25
CA ARG A 72 20.22 -7.89 38.02
C ARG A 72 19.91 -8.84 36.87
N VAL A 73 20.64 -9.96 36.79
CA VAL A 73 20.41 -10.98 35.76
C VAL A 73 19.06 -11.65 35.97
N SER A 74 18.73 -12.07 37.19
CA SER A 74 17.44 -12.70 37.50
C SER A 74 16.26 -11.77 37.22
N THR A 75 16.39 -10.48 37.58
CA THR A 75 15.38 -9.46 37.26
C THR A 75 15.17 -9.30 35.74
N LEU A 76 16.25 -9.29 34.96
CA LEU A 76 16.18 -9.18 33.51
C LEU A 76 15.58 -10.43 32.85
N GLU A 77 15.86 -11.62 33.38
CA GLU A 77 15.28 -12.87 32.90
C GLU A 77 13.77 -12.93 33.14
N GLU A 78 13.30 -12.47 34.30
CA GLU A 78 11.87 -12.37 34.60
C GLU A 78 11.18 -11.36 33.66
N GLN A 79 11.80 -10.20 33.43
CA GLN A 79 11.29 -9.21 32.47
C GLN A 79 11.22 -9.77 31.05
N LEU A 80 12.25 -10.49 30.61
CA LEU A 80 12.29 -11.11 29.29
C LEU A 80 11.23 -12.22 29.16
N ALA A 81 10.99 -13.00 30.21
CA ALA A 81 9.94 -14.01 30.25
C ALA A 81 8.54 -13.36 30.16
N GLN A 82 8.35 -12.24 30.86
CA GLN A 82 7.12 -11.46 30.79
C GLN A 82 6.88 -10.88 29.39
N GLU A 83 7.91 -10.28 28.78
CA GLU A 83 7.81 -9.70 27.44
C GLU A 83 7.51 -10.77 26.38
N ARG A 84 8.10 -11.97 26.50
CA ARG A 84 7.79 -13.11 25.62
C ARG A 84 6.33 -13.53 25.72
N THR A 85 5.77 -13.55 26.93
CA THR A 85 4.37 -13.90 27.14
C THR A 85 3.44 -12.86 26.52
N ILE A 86 3.72 -11.57 26.76
CA ILE A 86 2.95 -10.46 26.18
C ILE A 86 3.03 -10.48 24.66
N ARG A 87 4.22 -10.73 24.10
CA ARG A 87 4.41 -10.84 22.64
C ARG A 87 3.57 -11.96 22.05
N ALA A 88 3.57 -13.14 22.66
CA ALA A 88 2.78 -14.28 22.18
C ALA A 88 1.26 -13.98 22.21
N GLU A 89 0.77 -13.30 23.25
CA GLU A 89 -0.64 -12.87 23.33
C GLU A 89 -0.98 -11.86 22.22
N LEU A 90 -0.10 -10.87 21.99
CA LEU A 90 -0.28 -9.89 20.93
C LEU A 90 -0.24 -10.54 19.54
N GLU A 91 0.65 -11.50 19.31
CA GLU A 91 0.70 -12.27 18.05
C GLU A 91 -0.60 -13.04 17.82
N GLY A 92 -1.16 -13.67 18.87
CA GLY A 92 -2.47 -14.31 18.80
C GLY A 92 -3.59 -13.34 18.41
N ARG A 93 -3.61 -12.15 19.02
CA ARG A 93 -4.59 -11.09 18.68
C ARG A 93 -4.40 -10.58 17.24
N VAL A 94 -3.17 -10.41 16.78
CA VAL A 94 -2.87 -10.00 15.40
C VAL A 94 -3.35 -11.04 14.41
N ASN A 95 -3.10 -12.33 14.66
CA ASN A 95 -3.54 -13.41 13.79
C ASN A 95 -5.07 -13.48 13.71
N GLY A 96 -5.79 -13.33 14.83
CA GLY A 96 -7.25 -13.27 14.84
C GLY A 96 -7.80 -12.09 14.04
N LEU A 97 -7.21 -10.90 14.19
CA LEU A 97 -7.57 -9.72 13.39
C LEU A 97 -7.30 -9.92 11.90
N GLN A 98 -6.24 -10.64 11.53
CA GLN A 98 -5.93 -10.96 10.14
C GLN A 98 -6.97 -11.90 9.52
N GLU A 99 -7.43 -12.91 10.26
CA GLU A 99 -8.51 -13.82 9.80
C GLU A 99 -9.83 -13.07 9.59
N GLU A 100 -10.22 -12.20 10.53
CA GLU A 100 -11.40 -11.35 10.40
C GLU A 100 -11.31 -10.42 9.18
N LEU A 101 -10.15 -9.80 8.97
CA LEU A 101 -9.93 -8.93 7.81
C LEU A 101 -10.05 -9.70 6.50
N ALA A 102 -9.49 -10.90 6.42
CA ALA A 102 -9.61 -11.76 5.24
C ALA A 102 -11.09 -12.12 4.96
N HIS A 103 -11.89 -12.38 6.01
CA HIS A 103 -13.32 -12.63 5.86
C HIS A 103 -14.09 -11.40 5.33
N VAL A 104 -13.79 -10.21 5.87
CA VAL A 104 -14.39 -8.94 5.41
C VAL A 104 -14.02 -8.66 3.96
N GLN A 105 -12.75 -8.86 3.57
CA GLN A 105 -12.29 -8.67 2.21
C GLN A 105 -12.99 -9.61 1.22
N ASN A 106 -13.11 -10.90 1.54
CA ASN A 106 -13.82 -11.88 0.70
C ASN A 106 -15.30 -11.51 0.53
N THR A 107 -15.96 -11.07 1.61
CA THR A 107 -17.36 -10.62 1.56
C THR A 107 -17.51 -9.39 0.67
N SER A 108 -16.58 -8.43 0.75
CA SER A 108 -16.58 -7.26 -0.11
C SER A 108 -16.38 -7.61 -1.60
N ALA A 109 -15.48 -8.55 -1.90
CA ALA A 109 -15.25 -9.03 -3.26
C ALA A 109 -16.50 -9.72 -3.83
N GLN A 110 -17.18 -10.53 -3.02
CA GLN A 110 -18.42 -11.19 -3.40
C GLN A 110 -19.57 -10.19 -3.63
N GLN A 111 -19.70 -9.17 -2.77
CA GLN A 111 -20.69 -8.09 -2.94
C GLN A 111 -20.43 -7.25 -4.19
N ASN A 112 -19.18 -6.89 -4.45
CA ASN A 112 -18.78 -6.17 -5.67
C ASN A 112 -19.08 -6.98 -6.93
N GLY A 113 -18.80 -8.30 -6.90
CA GLY A 113 -19.15 -9.21 -7.99
C GLY A 113 -20.66 -9.31 -8.23
N LEU A 114 -21.46 -9.40 -7.16
CA LEU A 114 -22.92 -9.48 -7.26
C LEU A 114 -23.53 -8.16 -7.76
N SER A 115 -23.01 -7.01 -7.30
CA SER A 115 -23.39 -5.68 -7.77
C SER A 115 -23.09 -5.51 -9.26
N GLY A 116 -21.91 -5.95 -9.72
CA GLY A 116 -21.53 -5.92 -11.13
C GLY A 116 -22.40 -6.82 -12.00
N LYS A 117 -22.78 -8.01 -11.51
CA LYS A 117 -23.70 -8.89 -12.22
C LYS A 117 -25.10 -8.28 -12.36
N LEU A 118 -25.67 -7.80 -11.26
CA LEU A 118 -26.98 -7.16 -11.26
C LEU A 118 -27.02 -5.94 -12.19
N LYS A 119 -25.95 -5.15 -12.22
CA LYS A 119 -25.76 -4.04 -13.15
C LYS A 119 -25.88 -4.49 -14.61
N ASN A 120 -25.10 -5.50 -15.00
CA ASN A 120 -25.09 -5.98 -16.39
C ASN A 120 -26.42 -6.60 -16.80
N ASP A 121 -27.03 -7.39 -15.92
CA ASP A 121 -28.34 -8.00 -16.14
C ASP A 121 -29.40 -6.91 -16.31
N LEU A 122 -29.38 -5.87 -15.47
CA LEU A 122 -30.32 -4.75 -15.54
C LEU A 122 -30.16 -3.94 -16.84
N CYS A 123 -28.92 -3.63 -17.23
CA CYS A 123 -28.63 -2.90 -18.48
C CYS A 123 -28.98 -3.73 -19.72
N SER A 124 -28.82 -5.04 -19.68
CA SER A 124 -29.15 -5.95 -20.79
C SER A 124 -30.66 -6.22 -20.89
N ALA A 125 -31.34 -6.37 -19.75
CA ALA A 125 -32.78 -6.66 -19.70
C ALA A 125 -33.63 -5.42 -20.00
N THR A 126 -33.05 -4.22 -19.91
CA THR A 126 -33.82 -2.97 -19.99
C THR A 126 -33.22 -1.99 -21.00
N PRO A 127 -33.52 -2.15 -22.31
CA PRO A 127 -33.19 -1.16 -23.34
C PRO A 127 -33.77 0.24 -23.07
N LYS A 128 -34.65 0.36 -22.07
CA LYS A 128 -35.28 1.60 -21.59
C LYS A 128 -34.42 2.42 -20.63
N LEU A 129 -33.30 1.89 -20.14
CA LEU A 129 -32.45 2.60 -19.17
C LEU A 129 -31.55 3.62 -19.89
N GLY A 130 -32.19 4.68 -20.36
CA GLY A 130 -31.52 5.78 -21.03
C GLY A 130 -32.49 6.89 -21.37
N ARG A 131 -31.98 7.90 -22.06
CA ARG A 131 -32.74 9.05 -22.53
C ARG A 131 -32.85 8.98 -24.05
N LEU A 132 -34.09 8.93 -24.54
CA LEU A 132 -34.40 9.19 -25.93
C LEU A 132 -34.58 10.70 -26.14
N PHE A 133 -33.96 11.25 -27.17
CA PHE A 133 -34.10 12.67 -27.53
C PHE A 133 -33.92 12.85 -29.04
N GLN A 134 -34.36 14.00 -29.55
CA GLN A 134 -34.20 14.33 -30.95
C GLN A 134 -33.08 15.37 -31.12
N VAL A 135 -32.26 15.19 -32.16
CA VAL A 135 -31.20 16.12 -32.55
C VAL A 135 -31.51 16.69 -33.92
N ARG A 136 -31.36 18.02 -34.04
CA ARG A 136 -31.63 18.80 -35.24
C ARG A 136 -30.33 19.38 -35.77
N SER A 137 -30.23 19.50 -37.08
CA SER A 137 -29.09 20.18 -37.68
C SER A 137 -29.06 21.66 -37.28
N PRO A 138 -27.88 22.23 -37.03
CA PRO A 138 -27.73 23.68 -36.88
C PRO A 138 -28.23 24.46 -38.10
N ALA A 139 -28.28 23.83 -39.29
CA ALA A 139 -28.80 24.42 -40.52
C ALA A 139 -30.34 24.37 -40.65
N GLY A 140 -31.04 23.77 -39.69
CA GLY A 140 -32.50 23.66 -39.66
C GLY A 140 -33.02 22.21 -39.56
N ASP A 141 -34.33 22.04 -39.66
CA ASP A 141 -34.95 20.71 -39.68
C ASP A 141 -34.68 19.97 -40.98
N TYR A 142 -34.59 18.64 -40.87
CA TYR A 142 -34.52 17.73 -42.00
C TYR A 142 -33.32 17.99 -42.90
N LYS A 143 -32.14 18.09 -42.29
CA LYS A 143 -30.87 18.37 -42.96
C LYS A 143 -29.79 17.33 -42.73
N TYR A 144 -30.05 16.28 -41.94
CA TYR A 144 -29.12 15.18 -41.80
C TYR A 144 -29.43 14.08 -42.80
N ASP A 145 -28.43 13.62 -43.53
CA ASP A 145 -28.41 12.26 -44.03
C ASP A 145 -28.17 11.24 -42.88
N LEU A 146 -28.15 9.95 -43.19
CA LEU A 146 -28.02 8.90 -42.18
C LEU A 146 -26.68 8.96 -41.43
N ASP A 147 -25.59 9.27 -42.14
CA ASP A 147 -24.24 9.28 -41.57
C ASP A 147 -24.03 10.54 -40.72
N GLU A 148 -24.53 11.69 -41.19
CA GLU A 148 -24.57 12.93 -40.43
C GLU A 148 -25.42 12.77 -39.16
N ALA A 149 -26.57 12.08 -39.24
CA ALA A 149 -27.40 11.81 -38.08
C ALA A 149 -26.69 10.91 -37.05
N ARG A 150 -25.95 9.89 -37.53
CA ARG A 150 -25.13 9.04 -36.67
C ARG A 150 -24.04 9.85 -35.98
N HIS A 151 -23.36 10.71 -36.72
CA HIS A 151 -22.32 11.59 -36.18
C HIS A 151 -22.89 12.56 -35.13
N ALA A 152 -24.03 13.19 -35.43
CA ALA A 152 -24.70 14.13 -34.53
C ALA A 152 -25.13 13.47 -33.21
N CYS A 153 -25.59 12.21 -33.23
CA CYS A 153 -25.83 11.47 -31.98
C CYS A 153 -24.52 11.19 -31.23
N ALA A 154 -23.45 10.82 -31.93
CA ALA A 154 -22.15 10.51 -31.32
C ALA A 154 -21.51 11.72 -30.63
N GLU A 155 -21.63 12.92 -31.21
CA GLU A 155 -21.21 14.19 -30.57
C GLU A 155 -21.95 14.47 -29.25
N GLN A 156 -23.09 13.82 -29.05
CA GLN A 156 -23.90 13.89 -27.84
C GLN A 156 -23.75 12.60 -26.99
N ASP A 157 -22.61 11.91 -27.05
CA ASP A 157 -22.38 10.66 -26.31
C ASP A 157 -23.54 9.65 -26.42
N ALA A 158 -24.15 9.58 -27.61
CA ALA A 158 -25.34 8.79 -27.87
C ALA A 158 -25.19 8.03 -29.18
N THR A 159 -26.07 7.05 -29.39
CA THR A 159 -26.21 6.37 -30.68
C THR A 159 -27.55 6.72 -31.30
N LEU A 160 -27.74 6.47 -32.59
CA LEU A 160 -29.08 6.44 -33.16
C LEU A 160 -29.96 5.49 -32.33
N ALA A 161 -31.18 5.92 -32.03
CA ALA A 161 -32.12 5.14 -31.28
C ALA A 161 -32.64 3.96 -32.12
N SER A 162 -32.91 2.83 -31.47
CA SER A 162 -33.65 1.74 -32.10
C SER A 162 -35.13 2.06 -32.21
N TYR A 163 -35.82 1.37 -33.14
CA TYR A 163 -37.27 1.44 -33.21
C TYR A 163 -37.92 1.08 -31.87
N ASP A 164 -37.43 0.04 -31.19
CA ASP A 164 -37.98 -0.37 -29.90
C ASP A 164 -37.86 0.73 -28.85
N GLN A 165 -36.74 1.46 -28.79
CA GLN A 165 -36.57 2.60 -27.88
C GLN A 165 -37.56 3.72 -28.19
N LEU A 166 -37.74 4.05 -29.47
CA LEU A 166 -38.74 5.04 -29.90
C LEU A 166 -40.17 4.59 -29.56
N TYR A 167 -40.48 3.31 -29.79
CA TYR A 167 -41.79 2.71 -29.51
C TYR A 167 -42.10 2.67 -28.02
N GLN A 168 -41.14 2.33 -27.16
CA GLN A 168 -41.36 2.39 -25.71
C GLN A 168 -41.58 3.83 -25.26
N ALA A 169 -40.78 4.79 -25.73
CA ALA A 169 -40.98 6.20 -25.39
C ALA A 169 -42.35 6.71 -25.84
N TRP A 170 -42.85 6.28 -27.01
CA TRP A 170 -44.21 6.54 -27.44
C TRP A 170 -45.24 5.89 -26.51
N LYS A 171 -45.09 4.63 -26.09
CA LYS A 171 -46.01 4.06 -25.09
C LYS A 171 -46.03 4.84 -23.77
N ASP A 172 -44.90 5.46 -23.42
CA ASP A 172 -44.74 6.29 -22.24
C ASP A 172 -45.20 7.75 -22.44
N GLY A 173 -45.81 8.08 -23.59
CA GLY A 173 -46.43 9.38 -23.84
C GLY A 173 -45.69 10.31 -24.80
N LEU A 174 -44.56 9.90 -25.39
CA LEU A 174 -43.86 10.72 -26.39
C LEU A 174 -44.71 10.89 -27.65
N GLY A 175 -44.95 12.13 -28.04
CA GLY A 175 -45.56 12.50 -29.32
C GLY A 175 -44.83 13.70 -29.89
N TYR A 176 -44.16 13.51 -31.03
CA TYR A 176 -43.38 14.57 -31.67
C TYR A 176 -43.40 14.37 -33.18
N CYS A 177 -44.16 15.22 -33.87
CA CYS A 177 -44.35 15.17 -35.31
C CYS A 177 -43.14 15.75 -36.07
N LEU A 178 -41.97 15.19 -35.81
CA LEU A 178 -40.74 15.48 -36.55
C LEU A 178 -40.06 14.17 -36.92
N CYS A 179 -39.82 14.01 -38.21
CA CYS A 179 -39.13 12.87 -38.76
C CYS A 179 -37.66 12.79 -38.34
N GLY A 180 -37.24 11.62 -37.89
CA GLY A 180 -35.84 11.38 -37.54
C GLY A 180 -35.35 9.98 -37.91
N TRP A 181 -34.07 9.89 -38.25
CA TRP A 181 -33.36 8.64 -38.50
C TRP A 181 -33.29 7.78 -37.24
N LEU A 182 -33.38 6.46 -37.45
CA LEU A 182 -33.20 5.41 -36.46
C LEU A 182 -32.01 4.51 -36.83
N SER A 183 -31.59 3.67 -35.89
CA SER A 183 -30.45 2.77 -36.08
C SER A 183 -30.68 1.66 -37.12
N ASP A 184 -31.93 1.37 -37.46
CA ASP A 184 -32.34 0.44 -38.52
C ASP A 184 -32.43 1.10 -39.90
N GLU A 185 -31.87 2.31 -40.04
CA GLU A 185 -31.82 3.09 -41.29
C GLU A 185 -33.21 3.52 -41.80
N THR A 186 -34.23 3.39 -40.96
CA THR A 186 -35.56 3.95 -41.22
C THR A 186 -35.66 5.36 -40.64
N ALA A 187 -36.58 6.15 -41.18
CA ALA A 187 -36.95 7.44 -40.60
C ALA A 187 -38.40 7.41 -40.15
N ARG A 188 -38.64 7.77 -38.89
CA ARG A 188 -39.96 7.64 -38.25
C ARG A 188 -40.26 8.80 -37.29
N TYR A 189 -41.53 8.95 -36.92
CA TYR A 189 -41.99 9.91 -35.90
C TYR A 189 -43.16 9.37 -35.06
N PRO A 190 -43.16 9.59 -33.73
CA PRO A 190 -44.24 9.17 -32.83
C PRO A 190 -45.37 10.20 -32.75
N THR A 191 -46.62 9.76 -32.75
CA THR A 191 -47.81 10.61 -32.59
C THR A 191 -48.73 10.06 -31.50
N GLN A 192 -49.08 10.88 -30.51
CA GLN A 192 -50.05 10.53 -29.45
C GLN A 192 -51.48 10.94 -29.80
N ILE A 193 -51.61 12.08 -30.47
CA ILE A 193 -52.89 12.70 -30.80
C ILE A 193 -52.87 12.99 -32.29
N PRO A 194 -53.86 12.51 -33.08
CA PRO A 194 -53.96 12.84 -34.49
C PRO A 194 -54.08 14.35 -34.68
N SER A 195 -53.37 14.91 -35.66
CA SER A 195 -53.48 16.32 -36.00
C SER A 195 -53.30 16.55 -37.50
N PRO A 196 -53.90 17.59 -38.10
CA PRO A 196 -53.73 17.87 -39.52
C PRO A 196 -52.25 18.02 -39.89
N GLY A 197 -51.79 17.25 -40.87
CA GLY A 197 -50.38 17.26 -41.32
C GLY A 197 -49.45 16.31 -40.54
N CYS A 198 -49.94 15.69 -39.48
CA CYS A 198 -49.25 14.64 -38.73
C CYS A 198 -50.06 13.35 -38.81
N GLY A 199 -49.38 12.21 -38.92
CA GLY A 199 -50.02 10.91 -39.10
C GLY A 199 -50.97 10.47 -37.99
N VAL A 200 -51.33 9.19 -37.98
CA VAL A 200 -52.25 8.63 -36.99
C VAL A 200 -51.53 8.36 -35.66
N VAL A 201 -52.29 8.07 -34.60
CA VAL A 201 -51.71 7.62 -33.32
C VAL A 201 -50.83 6.39 -33.56
N GLY A 202 -49.57 6.46 -33.15
CA GLY A 202 -48.58 5.40 -33.38
C GLY A 202 -47.21 5.94 -33.81
N ILE A 203 -46.32 5.04 -34.21
CA ILE A 203 -45.08 5.38 -34.89
C ILE A 203 -45.34 5.39 -36.40
N ASN A 204 -45.16 6.54 -37.04
CA ASN A 204 -45.43 6.76 -38.45
C ASN A 204 -44.12 6.82 -39.24
N ASP A 205 -44.13 6.30 -40.47
CA ASP A 205 -42.99 6.34 -41.37
C ASP A 205 -42.85 7.70 -42.06
N CYS A 206 -41.61 8.09 -42.31
CA CYS A 206 -41.24 9.40 -42.85
C CYS A 206 -41.02 9.45 -44.36
N GLY A 207 -41.08 8.31 -45.08
CA GLY A 207 -40.61 8.03 -46.47
C GLY A 207 -40.99 8.96 -47.63
N TRP A 208 -40.87 10.27 -47.42
CA TRP A 208 -41.29 11.37 -48.28
C TRP A 208 -40.10 12.32 -48.54
N LEU A 209 -38.99 12.17 -47.81
CA LEU A 209 -37.75 12.95 -47.94
C LEU A 209 -36.51 12.04 -48.01
N THR A 210 -35.36 12.64 -48.28
CA THR A 210 -34.04 11.97 -48.24
C THR A 210 -33.17 12.44 -47.08
N GLN A 211 -33.62 13.45 -46.32
CA GLN A 211 -32.94 14.02 -45.17
C GLN A 211 -33.94 14.20 -44.03
N TYR A 212 -33.49 13.95 -42.80
CA TYR A 212 -34.33 13.98 -41.60
C TYR A 212 -33.57 14.58 -40.40
N ASN A 213 -34.21 14.64 -39.24
CA ASN A 213 -33.51 14.86 -37.97
C ASN A 213 -32.92 13.52 -37.48
N ALA A 214 -32.38 13.46 -36.27
CA ALA A 214 -31.89 12.21 -35.68
C ALA A 214 -32.63 11.89 -34.39
N TRP A 215 -33.11 10.65 -34.22
CA TRP A 215 -33.49 10.15 -32.92
C TRP A 215 -32.26 9.53 -32.26
N CYS A 216 -31.84 10.09 -31.13
CA CYS A 216 -30.68 9.63 -30.39
C CYS A 216 -31.09 9.00 -29.07
N PHE A 217 -30.35 7.97 -28.66
CA PHE A 217 -30.49 7.32 -27.37
C PHE A 217 -29.18 7.34 -26.62
N ARG A 218 -29.19 7.93 -25.43
CA ARG A 218 -28.06 7.91 -24.49
C ARG A 218 -28.39 6.96 -23.36
N ALA A 219 -27.65 5.85 -23.26
CA ALA A 219 -27.76 4.95 -22.12
C ALA A 219 -27.43 5.68 -20.82
N LEU A 220 -28.01 5.27 -19.70
CA LEU A 220 -27.63 5.81 -18.39
C LEU A 220 -26.13 5.60 -18.18
N SER A 221 -25.45 6.55 -17.54
CA SER A 221 -24.00 6.48 -17.27
C SER A 221 -23.58 5.26 -16.45
N PHE A 222 -24.51 4.65 -15.72
CA PHE A 222 -24.26 3.37 -15.08
C PHE A 222 -24.15 2.23 -16.10
N CYS A 223 -24.86 2.25 -17.22
CA CYS A 223 -24.79 1.22 -18.26
C CYS A 223 -23.71 1.45 -19.32
N GLY A 224 -22.91 2.52 -19.18
CA GLY A 224 -21.81 2.89 -20.09
C GLY A 224 -20.44 2.49 -19.57
#